data_AF-A0A926VF68-F1
#
_entry.id   AF-A0A926VF68-F1
#
_cell.length_a   1.000
_cell.length_b   1.000
_cell.length_c   1.000
_cell.angle_alpha   90.00
_cell.angle_beta   90.00
_cell.angle_gamma   90.00
#
_symmetry.space_group_name_H-M   'P 1'
#
loop_
_entity.id
_entity.type
_entity.pdbx_description
1 polymer ?
#
loop_
_entity_poly.entity_id
_entity_poly.type
_entity_poly.pdbx_seq_one_letter_code
_entity_poly.pdbx_strand_id
1 'polypeptide(L)'
;MAQLREGMTSAIAFSDEYICLASFVSSLWSVTDLSTVFLMIKLYENLQKQISVPIALNQAQIWLRDVSKKEFLQWTNRLNLGNNWIEEIQAKLKVFNLDEAPFAHPVYWAAFCAIGQ
;
A
#
# COMPACT_ATOMS: atom_id res chain seq x y z
N MET A 1 24.48 13.12 -53.89
CA MET A 1 25.23 14.21 -53.24
C MET A 1 24.64 14.44 -51.85
N ALA A 2 25.46 14.20 -50.81
CA ALA A 2 25.41 14.64 -49.40
C ALA A 2 24.04 14.69 -48.66
N GLN A 3 23.79 13.88 -47.61
CA GLN A 3 24.21 14.07 -46.19
C GLN A 3 23.82 15.44 -45.61
N LEU A 4 23.37 15.67 -44.37
CA LEU A 4 22.98 14.91 -43.16
C LEU A 4 22.49 16.03 -42.20
N ARG A 5 21.40 15.84 -41.45
CA ARG A 5 21.29 16.41 -40.11
C ARG A 5 20.31 15.59 -39.27
N GLU A 6 20.86 14.54 -38.67
CA GLU A 6 20.30 13.97 -37.46
C GLU A 6 20.38 14.98 -36.32
N GLY A 7 19.45 14.84 -35.36
CA GLY A 7 19.62 15.43 -34.04
C GLY A 7 18.36 16.12 -33.54
N MET A 8 17.28 15.35 -33.31
CA MET A 8 16.27 15.64 -32.28
C MET A 8 15.22 14.51 -32.12
N THR A 9 15.56 13.28 -32.47
CA THR A 9 14.66 12.11 -32.32
C THR A 9 15.16 11.23 -31.19
N SER A 10 14.88 11.60 -29.93
CA SER A 10 14.84 10.66 -28.77
C SER A 10 14.69 11.42 -27.45
N ALA A 11 13.47 11.84 -27.09
CA ALA A 11 13.19 12.20 -25.70
C ALA A 11 11.72 12.12 -25.26
N ILE A 12 10.76 11.99 -26.17
CA ILE A 12 9.32 12.14 -25.81
C ILE A 12 8.42 11.01 -26.33
N ALA A 13 8.96 9.81 -26.53
CA ALA A 13 8.16 8.65 -26.95
C ALA A 13 8.36 7.42 -26.03
N PHE A 14 8.56 7.63 -24.72
CA PHE A 14 8.70 6.53 -23.77
C PHE A 14 7.92 6.72 -22.45
N SER A 15 6.97 7.65 -22.39
CA SER A 15 6.37 8.10 -21.13
C SER A 15 4.85 8.04 -21.04
N ASP A 16 4.12 7.59 -22.07
CA ASP A 16 2.65 7.66 -22.05
C ASP A 16 1.98 6.35 -21.59
N GLU A 17 2.72 5.23 -21.56
CA GLU A 17 2.18 3.94 -21.13
C GLU A 17 2.21 3.76 -19.60
N TYR A 18 3.11 4.47 -18.90
CA TYR A 18 3.24 4.38 -17.44
C TYR A 18 2.25 5.27 -16.66
N ILE A 19 1.71 6.32 -17.28
CA ILE A 19 0.81 7.27 -16.61
C ILE A 19 -0.54 6.62 -16.30
N CYS A 20 -1.00 5.71 -17.16
CA CYS A 20 -2.25 4.98 -16.98
C CYS A 20 -2.16 3.95 -15.84
N LEU A 21 -1.02 3.27 -15.67
CA LEU A 21 -0.87 2.28 -14.60
C LEU A 21 -0.91 2.96 -13.22
N ALA A 22 -0.19 4.06 -13.03
CA ALA A 22 -0.20 4.82 -11.78
C ALA A 22 -1.58 5.42 -11.45
N SER A 23 -2.31 5.87 -12.47
CA SER A 23 -3.66 6.43 -12.31
C SER A 23 -4.75 5.37 -12.10
N PHE A 24 -4.60 4.19 -12.69
CA PHE A 24 -5.50 3.06 -12.48
C PHE A 24 -5.27 2.39 -11.11
N VAL A 25 -4.00 2.32 -10.70
CA VAL A 25 -3.60 2.01 -9.33
C VAL A 25 -4.31 3.01 -8.41
N SER A 26 -4.16 4.33 -8.60
CA SER A 26 -4.81 5.32 -7.71
C SER A 26 -6.34 5.18 -7.60
N SER A 27 -7.04 4.80 -8.67
CA SER A 27 -8.51 4.61 -8.64
C SER A 27 -8.95 3.28 -8.03
N LEU A 28 -8.17 2.19 -8.13
CA LEU A 28 -8.44 0.96 -7.38
C LEU A 28 -8.23 1.13 -5.87
N TRP A 29 -7.26 1.94 -5.46
CA TRP A 29 -6.96 2.21 -4.04
C TRP A 29 -7.88 3.26 -3.40
N SER A 30 -8.66 4.01 -4.19
CA SER A 30 -9.52 5.09 -3.68
C SER A 30 -10.80 4.56 -2.99
N VAL A 31 -11.19 3.31 -3.22
CA VAL A 31 -12.48 2.75 -2.77
C VAL A 31 -12.34 1.54 -1.85
N THR A 32 -11.12 1.06 -1.59
CA THR A 32 -10.91 0.04 -0.56
C THR A 32 -10.72 0.71 0.80
N ASP A 33 -11.39 0.21 1.84
CA ASP A 33 -11.14 0.64 3.22
C ASP A 33 -9.63 0.65 3.49
N LEU A 34 -9.10 1.75 4.05
CA LEU A 34 -7.66 1.90 4.30
C LEU A 34 -7.06 0.69 5.03
N SER A 35 -7.83 0.07 5.93
CA SER A 35 -7.44 -1.16 6.63
C SER A 35 -7.14 -2.32 5.67
N THR A 36 -7.92 -2.48 4.60
CA THR A 36 -7.71 -3.49 3.56
C THR A 36 -6.41 -3.24 2.81
N VAL A 37 -6.15 -1.98 2.45
CA VAL A 37 -4.92 -1.58 1.77
C VAL A 37 -3.71 -1.94 2.63
N PHE A 38 -3.74 -1.60 3.92
CA PHE A 38 -2.64 -1.92 4.83
C PHE A 38 -2.49 -3.42 5.10
N LEU A 39 -3.61 -4.13 5.21
CA LEU A 39 -3.60 -5.59 5.35
C LEU A 39 -2.91 -6.25 4.14
N MET A 40 -3.22 -5.79 2.92
CA MET A 40 -2.62 -6.31 1.70
C MET A 40 -1.12 -5.98 1.60
N ILE A 41 -0.72 -4.74 1.89
CA ILE A 41 0.72 -4.39 1.90
C ILE A 41 1.48 -5.26 2.90
N LYS A 42 0.92 -5.47 4.10
CA LYS A 42 1.54 -6.31 5.12
C LYS A 42 1.57 -7.79 4.73
N LEU A 43 0.51 -8.29 4.08
CA LEU A 43 0.47 -9.62 3.50
C LEU A 43 1.61 -9.80 2.49
N TYR A 44 1.80 -8.88 1.55
CA TYR A 44 2.89 -8.96 0.58
C TYR A 44 4.27 -8.92 1.25
N GLU A 45 4.45 -8.08 2.27
CA GLU A 45 5.69 -8.05 3.06
C GLU A 45 5.96 -9.40 3.75
N ASN A 46 4.91 -10.06 4.25
CA ASN A 46 4.99 -11.37 4.89
C ASN A 46 5.23 -12.51 3.87
N LEU A 47 4.63 -12.43 2.69
CA LEU A 47 4.80 -13.41 1.60
C LEU A 47 6.23 -13.42 1.06
N GLN A 48 6.91 -12.28 1.03
CA GLN A 48 8.33 -12.26 0.68
C GLN A 48 9.21 -13.08 1.64
N LYS A 49 8.72 -13.34 2.85
CA LYS A 49 9.43 -14.07 3.92
C LYS A 49 8.89 -15.49 4.15
N GLN A 50 7.76 -15.88 3.53
CA GLN A 50 7.03 -17.12 3.82
C GLN A 50 6.51 -17.80 2.57
N ILE A 51 6.38 -19.13 2.62
CA ILE A 51 5.90 -19.94 1.48
C ILE A 51 4.36 -20.06 1.46
N SER A 52 3.69 -19.93 2.62
CA SER A 52 2.27 -20.24 2.78
C SER A 52 1.40 -18.98 2.94
N VAL A 53 0.45 -18.80 2.01
CA VAL A 53 -0.49 -17.66 1.99
C VAL A 53 -1.36 -17.59 3.26
N PRO A 54 -1.95 -18.69 3.77
CA PRO A 54 -2.71 -18.67 5.02
C PRO A 54 -1.91 -18.14 6.22
N ILE A 55 -0.64 -18.53 6.33
CA ILE A 55 0.21 -18.12 7.44
C ILE A 55 0.58 -16.64 7.31
N ALA A 56 0.93 -16.19 6.10
CA ALA A 56 1.25 -14.79 5.84
C ALA A 56 0.04 -13.86 6.09
N LEU A 57 -1.17 -14.28 5.72
CA LEU A 57 -2.40 -13.54 5.98
C LEU A 57 -2.73 -13.49 7.47
N ASN A 58 -2.65 -14.62 8.17
CA ASN A 58 -2.92 -14.66 9.61
C ASN A 58 -2.00 -13.72 10.38
N GLN A 59 -0.71 -13.70 10.04
CA GLN A 59 0.25 -12.78 10.64
C GLN A 59 -0.03 -11.32 10.29
N ALA A 60 -0.48 -11.02 9.07
CA ALA A 60 -0.87 -9.67 8.68
C ALA A 60 -2.11 -9.19 9.46
N GLN A 61 -3.09 -10.07 9.67
CA GLN A 61 -4.29 -9.77 10.47
C GLN A 61 -3.96 -9.53 11.93
N ILE A 62 -3.12 -10.39 12.54
CA ILE A 62 -2.65 -10.21 13.92
C ILE A 62 -1.89 -8.88 14.05
N TRP A 63 -1.00 -8.58 13.11
CA TRP A 63 -0.27 -7.32 13.12
C TRP A 63 -1.21 -6.12 13.04
N LEU A 64 -2.19 -6.13 12.13
CA LEU A 64 -3.11 -5.01 11.97
C LEU A 64 -3.99 -4.81 13.21
N ARG A 65 -4.37 -5.89 13.89
CA ARG A 65 -5.14 -5.84 15.14
C ARG A 65 -4.35 -5.20 16.29
N ASP A 66 -3.07 -5.54 16.41
CA ASP A 66 -2.27 -5.22 17.60
C ASP A 66 -1.38 -3.97 17.42
N VAL A 67 -1.19 -3.49 16.19
CA VAL A 67 -0.30 -2.35 15.92
C VAL A 67 -0.83 -1.05 16.55
N SER A 68 0.01 -0.40 17.34
CA SER A 68 -0.30 0.92 17.90
C SER A 68 -0.24 2.01 16.82
N LYS A 69 -0.95 3.13 17.02
CA LYS A 69 -0.86 4.30 16.13
C LYS A 69 0.59 4.74 15.89
N LYS A 70 1.43 4.73 16.93
CA LYS A 70 2.84 5.12 16.83
C LYS A 70 3.62 4.20 15.89
N GLU A 71 3.53 2.89 16.10
CA GLU A 71 4.22 1.90 15.27
C GLU A 71 3.67 1.89 13.85
N PHE A 72 2.36 2.11 13.71
CA PHE A 72 1.69 2.21 12.43
C PHE A 72 2.24 3.38 11.60
N LEU A 73 2.34 4.58 12.18
CA LEU A 73 2.92 5.75 11.52
C LEU A 73 4.40 5.55 11.15
N GLN A 74 5.17 4.89 12.02
CA GLN A 74 6.56 4.54 11.72
C GLN A 74 6.64 3.56 10.55
N TRP A 75 5.73 2.58 10.49
CA TRP A 75 5.67 1.64 9.39
C TRP A 75 5.28 2.32 8.07
N THR A 76 4.27 3.20 8.06
CA THR A 76 3.86 3.92 6.84
C THR A 76 4.97 4.84 6.32
N ASN A 77 5.75 5.47 7.21
CA ASN A 77 6.88 6.30 6.80
C ASN A 77 7.99 5.50 6.10
N ARG A 78 8.12 4.20 6.35
CA ARG A 78 9.08 3.33 5.65
C ARG A 78 8.64 2.92 4.26
N LEU A 79 7.34 2.97 3.96
CA LEU A 79 6.78 2.52 2.68
C LEU A 79 6.91 3.55 1.56
N ASN A 80 7.38 4.77 1.87
CA ASN A 80 7.49 5.88 0.92
C ASN A 80 6.18 6.12 0.13
N LEU A 81 5.04 6.02 0.82
CA LEU A 81 3.73 6.34 0.25
C LEU A 81 3.70 7.84 -0.06
N GLY A 82 3.12 8.23 -1.20
CA GLY A 82 3.07 9.65 -1.59
C GLY A 82 2.45 10.53 -0.50
N ASN A 83 2.93 11.78 -0.36
CA ASN A 83 2.61 12.68 0.75
C ASN A 83 1.10 12.81 1.04
N ASN A 84 0.26 12.85 -0.01
CA ASN A 84 -1.18 12.97 0.12
C ASN A 84 -1.83 11.80 0.92
N TRP A 85 -1.29 10.59 0.79
CA TRP A 85 -1.77 9.41 1.52
C TRP A 85 -1.40 9.47 3.00
N ILE A 86 -0.19 9.95 3.31
CA ILE A 86 0.27 10.10 4.69
C ILE A 86 -0.62 11.11 5.44
N GLU A 87 -0.99 12.20 4.79
CA GLU A 87 -1.90 13.20 5.35
C GLU A 87 -3.30 12.63 5.64
N GLU A 88 -3.87 11.83 4.73
CA GLU A 88 -5.16 11.19 4.93
C GLU A 88 -5.14 10.19 6.11
N ILE A 89 -4.06 9.40 6.20
CA ILE A 89 -3.82 8.47 7.31
C ILE A 89 -3.74 9.22 8.62
N GLN A 90 -2.95 10.29 8.68
CA GLN A 90 -2.80 11.11 9.88
C GLN A 90 -4.13 11.76 10.29
N ALA A 91 -4.93 12.21 9.32
CA ALA A 91 -6.24 12.79 9.57
C ALA A 91 -7.20 11.77 10.21
N LYS A 92 -7.28 10.54 9.66
CA LYS A 92 -8.11 9.45 10.21
C LYS A 92 -7.62 8.96 11.57
N LEU A 93 -6.31 8.97 11.79
CA LEU A 93 -5.71 8.55 13.06
C LEU A 93 -5.71 9.65 14.13
N LYS A 94 -6.12 10.89 13.80
CA LYS A 94 -6.04 12.04 14.71
C LYS A 94 -6.81 11.83 16.02
N VAL A 95 -7.92 11.09 15.97
CA VAL A 95 -8.79 10.81 17.12
C VAL A 95 -8.21 9.78 18.10
N PHE A 96 -7.22 9.01 17.69
CA PHE A 96 -6.60 7.97 18.52
C PHE A 96 -5.36 8.48 19.26
N ASN A 97 -5.12 7.99 20.47
CA ASN A 97 -3.86 8.21 21.17
C ASN A 97 -2.71 7.41 20.54
N LEU A 98 -1.46 7.75 20.85
CA LEU A 98 -0.29 7.12 20.24
C LEU A 98 -0.16 5.62 20.54
N ASP A 99 -0.61 5.21 21.72
CA ASP A 99 -0.52 3.82 22.21
C ASP A 99 -1.80 3.00 21.90
N GLU A 100 -2.83 3.64 21.34
CA GLU A 100 -4.05 2.94 20.95
C GLU A 100 -3.87 2.18 19.64
N ALA A 101 -4.55 1.04 19.53
CA ALA A 101 -4.59 0.22 18.33
C ALA A 101 -5.82 0.62 17.47
N PRO A 102 -5.65 1.46 16.42
CA PRO A 102 -6.77 2.02 15.66
C PRO A 102 -7.56 0.97 14.86
N PHE A 103 -6.97 -0.19 14.59
CA PHE A 103 -7.57 -1.26 13.80
C PHE A 103 -7.86 -2.54 14.61
N ALA A 104 -7.93 -2.43 15.94
CA ALA A 104 -8.21 -3.57 16.81
C ALA A 104 -9.56 -4.24 16.52
N HIS A 105 -10.56 -3.47 16.08
CA HIS A 105 -11.89 -3.98 15.83
C HIS A 105 -11.91 -4.96 14.64
N PRO A 106 -12.57 -6.14 14.75
CA PRO A 106 -12.57 -7.17 13.71
C PRO A 106 -13.04 -6.72 12.32
N VAL A 107 -13.86 -5.68 12.24
CA VAL A 107 -14.34 -5.09 10.97
C VAL A 107 -13.20 -4.73 9.99
N TYR A 108 -12.01 -4.45 10.52
CA TYR A 108 -10.87 -4.01 9.71
C TYR A 108 -10.07 -5.16 9.07
N TRP A 109 -10.20 -6.39 9.56
CA TRP A 109 -9.32 -7.51 9.15
C TRP A 109 -10.01 -8.87 9.04
N ALA A 110 -11.14 -9.10 9.71
CA ALA A 110 -11.80 -10.41 9.79
C ALA A 110 -12.59 -10.79 8.53
N ALA A 111 -12.81 -9.85 7.60
CA ALA A 111 -13.47 -10.13 6.33
C ALA A 111 -12.64 -11.00 5.37
N PHE A 112 -11.33 -11.16 5.65
CA PHE A 112 -10.42 -11.92 4.80
C PHE A 112 -10.17 -13.31 5.37
N CYS A 113 -10.63 -14.34 4.66
CA CYS A 113 -10.29 -15.73 4.95
C CYS A 113 -9.42 -16.28 3.81
N ALA A 114 -8.21 -16.74 4.14
CA ALA A 114 -7.42 -17.55 3.21
C ALA A 114 -8.04 -18.94 3.15
N ILE A 115 -8.84 -19.20 2.12
CA ILE A 115 -9.32 -20.55 1.81
C ILE A 115 -8.19 -21.23 1.04
N GLY A 116 -7.27 -21.86 1.78
CA GLY A 116 -6.23 -22.73 1.22
C GLY A 116 -6.58 -24.17 1.55
N GLN A 117 -6.79 -24.99 0.53
CA GLN A 117 -6.94 -26.44 0.62
C GLN A 117 -5.58 -27.11 0.72
#